data_AF-A0A7S4UTL9-F1
#
_entry.id   AF-A0A7S4UTL9-F1
#
_cell.length_a   1.000
_cell.length_b   1.000
_cell.length_c   1.000
_cell.angle_alpha   90.00
_cell.angle_beta   90.00
_cell.angle_gamma   90.00
#
_symmetry.space_group_name_H-M   'P 1'
#
loop_
_entity.id
_entity.type
_entity.pdbx_description
1 polymer ?
#
loop_
_entity_poly.entity_id
_entity_poly.type
_entity_poly.pdbx_seq_one_letter_code
_entity_poly.pdbx_strand_id
1 'polypeptide(L)'
;FWLKLQPFRLLERRRPTSRCEEGVRMTSVVDTRVAIKTFRGCAKEKGGESCAAERRAVVAGIASAAKTECAPYVEDFFSCFVHRYSLSSCNDATVSKMLKCQEQFSGQLLSSP
;
A
#
# COMPACT_ATOMS: atom_id res chain seq x y z
N PHE A 1 -11.69 -9.98 -6.49
CA PHE A 1 -11.53 -8.51 -6.49
C PHE A 1 -10.08 -8.03 -6.39
N TRP A 2 -9.08 -8.90 -6.16
CA TRP A 2 -7.64 -8.57 -6.25
C TRP A 2 -6.91 -9.18 -7.46
N LEU A 3 -7.61 -9.95 -8.30
CA LEU A 3 -7.05 -10.57 -9.52
C LEU A 3 -7.37 -9.81 -10.83
N LYS A 4 -7.87 -8.57 -10.75
CA LYS A 4 -8.23 -7.77 -11.94
C LYS A 4 -7.44 -6.48 -12.14
N LEU A 5 -6.32 -6.31 -11.44
CA LEU A 5 -5.43 -5.16 -11.58
C LEU A 5 -3.99 -5.61 -11.79
N GLN A 6 -3.75 -6.27 -12.92
CA GLN A 6 -2.80 -5.84 -13.94
C GLN A 6 -2.92 -6.78 -15.14
N PRO A 7 -2.93 -6.23 -16.37
CA PRO A 7 -1.63 -6.15 -17.02
C PRO A 7 -1.33 -4.76 -17.58
N PHE A 8 -0.07 -4.43 -17.39
CA PHE A 8 0.73 -3.50 -18.15
C PHE A 8 0.48 -3.62 -19.67
N ARG A 9 0.39 -2.44 -20.33
CA ARG A 9 0.65 -2.09 -21.75
C ARG A 9 -0.57 -1.65 -22.58
N LEU A 10 -0.28 -0.60 -23.37
CA LEU A 10 -1.05 0.04 -24.45
C LEU A 10 -2.00 1.18 -24.06
N LEU A 11 -1.44 2.36 -23.76
CA LEU A 11 -1.70 3.51 -24.61
C LEU A 11 -0.55 4.52 -24.53
N GLU A 12 0.29 4.49 -25.56
CA GLU A 12 1.40 5.39 -25.80
C GLU A 12 0.97 6.44 -26.82
N ARG A 13 0.95 7.73 -26.45
CA ARG A 13 1.18 8.85 -27.38
C ARG A 13 1.51 10.18 -26.67
N ARG A 14 2.84 10.45 -26.59
CA ARG A 14 3.60 11.74 -26.66
C ARG A 14 3.21 12.89 -25.71
N ARG A 15 4.09 13.69 -25.06
CA ARG A 15 5.55 13.87 -24.74
C ARG A 15 5.62 15.29 -24.04
N PRO A 16 6.71 15.79 -23.38
CA PRO A 16 8.03 15.20 -23.15
C PRO A 16 8.65 15.35 -21.73
N THR A 17 9.65 14.48 -21.49
CA THR A 17 10.84 14.62 -20.61
C THR A 17 10.65 14.82 -19.10
N SER A 18 10.68 13.74 -18.31
CA SER A 18 11.79 13.45 -17.37
C SER A 18 11.53 12.13 -16.61
N ARG A 19 12.42 11.14 -16.81
CA ARG A 19 12.63 9.86 -16.10
C ARG A 19 11.42 9.08 -15.57
N CYS A 20 10.99 8.11 -16.38
CA CYS A 20 10.46 6.84 -15.86
C CYS A 20 11.62 5.95 -15.39
N GLU A 21 12.28 6.36 -14.31
CA GLU A 21 13.13 5.48 -13.50
C GLU A 21 12.87 5.87 -12.04
N GLU A 22 11.68 5.56 -11.55
CA GLU A 22 11.55 5.30 -10.13
C GLU A 22 11.26 3.82 -10.04
N GLY A 23 12.35 3.06 -9.90
CA GLY A 23 12.27 1.63 -9.72
C GLY A 23 11.23 1.30 -8.67
N VAL A 24 10.66 0.11 -8.78
CA VAL A 24 10.10 -0.60 -7.65
C VAL A 24 11.26 -0.87 -6.66
N ARG A 25 11.81 0.19 -6.08
CA ARG A 25 12.67 0.13 -4.91
C ARG A 25 11.72 -0.31 -3.83
N MET A 26 11.97 -1.50 -3.27
CA MET A 26 11.27 -1.96 -2.09
C MET A 26 11.25 -0.82 -1.09
N THR A 27 10.12 -0.13 -0.98
CA THR A 27 9.99 1.02 -0.08
C THR A 27 10.00 0.43 1.31
N SER A 28 11.11 0.62 2.01
CA SER A 28 11.20 0.21 3.39
C SER A 28 10.17 0.99 4.21
N VAL A 29 9.83 0.45 5.38
CA VAL A 29 9.09 1.17 6.42
C VAL A 29 9.74 2.54 6.69
N VAL A 30 11.08 2.61 6.58
CA VAL A 30 11.85 3.85 6.74
C VAL A 30 11.58 4.85 5.61
N ASP A 31 11.62 4.43 4.34
CA ASP A 31 11.31 5.29 3.19
C ASP A 31 9.89 5.82 3.27
N THR A 32 8.97 4.98 3.74
CA THR A 32 7.56 5.35 3.94
C THR A 32 7.42 6.43 5.02
N ARG A 33 8.17 6.35 6.13
CA ARG A 33 8.21 7.39 7.15
C ARG A 33 8.76 8.72 6.62
N VAL A 34 9.79 8.67 5.77
CA VAL A 34 10.34 9.86 5.12
C VAL A 34 9.29 10.49 4.20
N ALA A 35 8.62 9.68 3.37
CA ALA A 35 7.54 10.15 2.50
C ALA A 35 6.39 10.80 3.29
N ILE A 36 6.01 10.24 4.44
CA ILE A 36 4.97 10.80 5.33
C ILE A 36 5.40 12.17 5.87
N LYS A 37 6.67 12.33 6.28
CA LYS A 37 7.21 13.62 6.73
C LYS A 37 7.18 14.66 5.61
N THR A 38 7.60 14.28 4.41
CA THR A 38 7.56 15.16 3.23
C THR A 38 6.14 15.58 2.89
N PHE A 39 5.19 14.64 2.91
CA PHE A 39 3.77 14.94 2.68
C PHE A 39 3.21 15.88 3.75
N ARG A 40 3.52 15.67 5.04
CA ARG A 40 3.09 16.57 6.12
C ARG A 40 3.68 17.97 5.98
N GLY A 41 4.95 18.08 5.58
CA GLY A 41 5.59 19.37 5.29
C GLY A 41 4.87 20.09 4.15
N CYS A 42 4.66 19.41 3.03
CA CYS A 42 3.94 19.97 1.89
C CYS A 42 2.50 20.35 2.25
N ALA A 43 1.78 19.50 2.98
CA ALA A 43 0.39 19.74 3.35
C ALA A 43 0.24 20.94 4.30
N LYS A 44 1.23 21.20 5.16
CA LYS A 44 1.28 22.40 6.01
C LYS A 44 1.51 23.68 5.21
N GLU A 45 2.35 23.64 4.17
CA GLU A 45 2.70 24.84 3.40
C GLU A 45 1.72 25.18 2.28
N LYS A 46 1.25 24.18 1.54
CA LYS A 46 0.48 24.37 0.29
C LYS A 46 -0.95 23.85 0.36
N GLY A 47 -1.32 23.19 1.47
CA GLY A 47 -2.57 22.44 1.58
C GLY A 47 -2.47 21.04 0.95
N GLY A 48 -3.17 20.07 1.53
CA GLY A 48 -3.03 18.65 1.17
C GLY A 48 -3.39 18.31 -0.29
N GLU A 49 -4.20 19.14 -0.96
CA GLU A 49 -4.60 18.95 -2.35
C GLU A 49 -3.49 19.28 -3.35
N SER A 50 -2.60 20.22 -3.02
CA SER A 50 -1.43 20.56 -3.84
C SER A 50 -0.30 19.53 -3.74
N CYS A 51 -0.38 18.59 -2.80
CA CYS A 51 0.64 17.57 -2.49
C CYS A 51 0.28 16.19 -3.05
N ALA A 52 -0.32 16.15 -4.25
CA ALA A 52 -0.83 14.92 -4.85
C ALA A 52 0.28 13.89 -5.14
N ALA A 53 1.49 14.34 -5.47
CA ALA A 53 2.63 13.47 -5.77
C ALA A 53 3.15 12.80 -4.48
N GLU A 54 3.33 13.58 -3.43
CA GLU A 54 3.77 13.12 -2.10
C GLU A 54 2.73 12.20 -1.48
N ARG A 55 1.43 12.52 -1.66
CA ARG A 55 0.34 11.64 -1.22
C ARG A 55 0.38 10.28 -1.90
N ARG A 56 0.62 10.25 -3.22
CA ARG A 56 0.76 8.98 -3.98
C ARG A 56 1.96 8.18 -3.50
N ALA A 57 3.09 8.84 -3.25
CA ALA A 57 4.30 8.20 -2.71
C ALA A 57 4.05 7.58 -1.33
N VAL A 58 3.36 8.31 -0.43
CA VAL A 58 2.97 7.80 0.89
C VAL A 58 2.06 6.58 0.77
N VAL A 59 1.01 6.65 -0.06
CA VAL A 59 0.07 5.53 -0.24
C VAL A 59 0.78 4.32 -0.85
N ALA A 60 1.65 4.51 -1.84
CA ALA A 60 2.44 3.44 -2.42
C ALA A 60 3.38 2.78 -1.40
N GLY A 61 4.06 3.59 -0.58
CA GLY A 61 4.94 3.12 0.49
C GLY A 61 4.19 2.30 1.55
N ILE A 62 3.09 2.84 2.07
CA ILE A 62 2.24 2.14 3.05
C ILE A 62 1.70 0.84 2.45
N ALA A 63 1.21 0.86 1.20
CA ALA A 63 0.69 -0.34 0.56
C ALA A 63 1.77 -1.41 0.35
N SER A 64 2.99 -1.02 -0.02
CA SER A 64 4.11 -1.97 -0.16
C SER A 64 4.54 -2.54 1.19
N ALA A 65 4.65 -1.70 2.21
CA ALA A 65 5.06 -2.14 3.54
C ALA A 65 3.98 -2.99 4.23
N ALA A 66 2.70 -2.65 4.07
CA ALA A 66 1.58 -3.45 4.57
C ALA A 66 1.51 -4.83 3.90
N LYS A 67 1.87 -4.94 2.60
CA LYS A 67 1.97 -6.24 1.93
C LYS A 67 3.03 -7.14 2.56
N THR A 68 4.16 -6.58 2.97
CA THR A 68 5.24 -7.34 3.61
C THR A 68 4.90 -7.71 5.05
N GLU A 69 4.43 -6.74 5.84
CA GLU A 69 4.17 -6.93 7.28
C GLU A 69 2.89 -7.75 7.54
N CYS A 70 1.89 -7.63 6.67
CA CYS A 70 0.66 -8.42 6.76
C CYS A 70 0.65 -9.65 5.83
N ALA A 71 1.77 -9.98 5.18
CA ALA A 71 1.94 -11.15 4.31
C ALA A 71 1.36 -12.45 4.91
N PRO A 72 1.67 -12.85 6.16
CA PRO A 72 1.16 -14.12 6.71
C PRO A 72 -0.36 -14.16 6.79
N TYR A 73 -1.02 -13.04 7.12
CA TYR A 73 -2.48 -12.97 7.18
C TYR A 73 -3.13 -12.96 5.80
N VAL A 74 -2.44 -12.42 4.80
CA VAL A 74 -2.88 -12.40 3.41
C VAL A 74 -2.80 -13.81 2.81
N GLU A 75 -1.74 -14.55 3.09
CA GLU A 75 -1.63 -15.96 2.67
C GLU A 75 -2.70 -16.84 3.31
N ASP A 76 -2.98 -16.65 4.60
CA ASP A 76 -4.06 -17.34 5.33
C ASP A 76 -5.44 -17.05 4.69
N PHE A 77 -5.70 -15.77 4.36
CA PHE A 77 -6.90 -15.37 3.63
C PHE A 77 -6.99 -16.02 2.25
N PHE A 78 -5.90 -16.03 1.48
CA PHE A 78 -5.90 -16.64 0.14
C PHE A 78 -6.09 -18.16 0.20
N SER A 79 -5.45 -18.83 1.16
CA SER A 79 -5.66 -20.25 1.42
C SER A 79 -7.14 -20.54 1.69
N CYS A 80 -7.77 -19.77 2.57
CA CYS A 80 -9.19 -19.88 2.85
C CYS A 80 -10.09 -19.54 1.65
N PHE A 81 -9.70 -18.54 0.84
CA PHE A 81 -10.45 -18.12 -0.33
C PHE A 81 -10.46 -19.18 -1.43
N VAL A 82 -9.32 -19.86 -1.67
CA VAL A 82 -9.22 -20.97 -2.64
C VAL A 82 -10.17 -22.10 -2.28
N HIS A 83 -10.37 -22.36 -0.98
CA HIS A 83 -11.30 -23.36 -0.48
C HIS A 83 -12.73 -22.83 -0.27
N ARG A 84 -13.05 -21.62 -0.73
CA ARG A 84 -14.36 -20.95 -0.52
C ARG A 84 -14.81 -20.96 0.95
N TYR A 85 -13.88 -20.85 1.89
CA TYR A 85 -14.15 -20.91 3.33
C TYR A 85 -14.81 -22.24 3.77
N SER A 86 -14.61 -23.32 3.03
CA SER A 86 -15.18 -24.64 3.37
C SER A 86 -14.41 -25.37 4.49
N LEU A 87 -13.23 -24.86 4.87
CA LEU A 87 -12.43 -25.40 5.98
C LEU A 87 -12.92 -24.80 7.30
N SER A 88 -13.06 -25.62 8.34
CA SER A 88 -13.48 -25.17 9.69
C SER A 88 -12.52 -24.17 10.33
N SER A 89 -11.27 -24.13 9.86
CA SER A 89 -10.25 -23.16 10.27
C SER A 89 -10.42 -21.78 9.61
N CYS A 90 -11.22 -21.68 8.55
CA CYS A 90 -11.41 -20.47 7.74
C CYS A 90 -12.67 -19.73 8.18
N ASN A 91 -12.55 -18.98 9.28
CA ASN A 91 -13.64 -18.19 9.85
C ASN A 91 -13.41 -16.69 9.63
N ASP A 92 -14.41 -15.88 10.00
CA ASP A 92 -14.36 -14.42 9.98
C ASP A 92 -13.15 -13.83 10.75
N ALA A 93 -12.63 -14.61 11.71
CA ALA A 93 -11.40 -14.30 12.43
C ALA A 93 -10.18 -14.13 11.52
N THR A 94 -10.06 -14.89 10.42
CA THR A 94 -8.93 -14.80 9.49
C THR A 94 -8.95 -13.48 8.73
N VAL A 95 -10.13 -13.07 8.24
CA VAL A 95 -10.32 -11.76 7.59
C VAL A 95 -10.11 -10.63 8.59
N SER A 96 -10.63 -10.77 9.81
CA SER A 96 -10.47 -9.80 10.89
C SER A 96 -9.01 -9.59 11.29
N LYS A 97 -8.20 -10.66 11.35
CA LYS A 97 -6.75 -10.56 11.63
C LYS A 97 -6.02 -9.79 10.54
N MET A 98 -6.35 -10.02 9.28
CA MET A 98 -5.78 -9.29 8.14
C MET A 98 -6.13 -7.79 8.20
N LEU A 99 -7.40 -7.45 8.42
CA LEU A 99 -7.84 -6.04 8.51
C LEU A 99 -7.23 -5.33 9.72
N LYS A 100 -7.16 -6.00 10.87
CA LYS A 100 -6.49 -5.45 12.07
C LYS A 100 -5.02 -5.17 11.83
N CYS A 101 -4.30 -6.06 11.14
CA CYS A 101 -2.90 -5.82 10.77
C CYS A 101 -2.77 -4.54 9.93
N GLN A 102 -3.61 -4.38 8.90
CA GLN A 102 -3.59 -3.19 8.05
C GLN A 102 -3.92 -1.91 8.83
N GLU A 103 -4.92 -1.95 9.71
CA GLU A 103 -5.33 -0.82 10.54
C GLU A 103 -4.23 -0.42 11.52
N GLN A 104 -3.68 -1.38 12.28
CA GLN A 104 -2.62 -1.10 13.25
C GLN A 104 -1.35 -0.62 12.58
N PHE A 105 -0.96 -1.22 11.45
CA PHE A 105 0.24 -0.83 10.74
C PHE A 105 0.12 0.56 10.12
N SER A 106 -0.99 0.85 9.45
CA SER A 106 -1.27 2.17 8.86
C SER A 106 -1.36 3.23 9.96
N GLY A 107 -2.05 2.93 11.06
CA GLY A 107 -2.17 3.82 12.21
C GLY A 107 -0.82 4.13 12.86
N GLN A 108 0.04 3.13 13.06
CA GLN A 108 1.38 3.34 13.61
C GLN A 108 2.27 4.19 12.69
N LEU A 109 2.22 3.97 11.38
CA LEU A 109 3.01 4.77 10.43
C LEU A 109 2.51 6.21 10.33
N LEU A 110 1.20 6.40 10.30
CA LEU A 110 0.59 7.72 10.20
C LEU A 110 0.55 8.46 11.53
N SER A 111 0.73 7.79 12.67
CA SER A 111 0.85 8.41 13.99
C SER A 111 2.31 8.70 14.37
N SER A 112 3.28 8.10 13.68
CA SER A 112 4.70 8.39 13.94
C SER A 112 5.04 9.84 13.54
N PRO A 113 5.67 10.64 14.42
CA PRO A 113 6.01 12.04 14.16
C PRO A 113 7.06 12.23 13.05
#